data_AF-A0A9D4D834-F1
#
_entry.id   AF-A0A9D4D834-F1
#
_cell.length_a   1.000
_cell.length_b   1.000
_cell.length_c   1.000
_cell.angle_alpha   90.00
_cell.angle_beta   90.00
_cell.angle_gamma   90.00
#
_symmetry.space_group_name_H-M   'P 1'
#
loop_
_entity.id
_entity.type
_entity.pdbx_description
1 polymer ?
#
loop_
_entity_poly.entity_id
_entity_poly.type
_entity_poly.pdbx_seq_one_letter_code
_entity_poly.pdbx_strand_id
1 'polypeptide(L)'
;MSVPTAVAHFSKSVEQEMVNSGYIEEASLCKDVRDCWRAEDEPGTPAADRVHLRMPLRRRLLSRLDVGTFPPPGMYVRGWPSQLWEAILANIDAKTQLYSFERQKSYNTRAFSSLVGETFFLELTLYDRRGHGTVSASEFQSFIGTAIEQLHMRFDKER
;
A
#
# COMPACT_ATOMS: atom_id res chain seq x y z
N MET A 1 6.41 -12.94 -0.30
CA MET A 1 5.70 -12.90 0.99
C MET A 1 4.30 -12.37 0.75
N SER A 2 3.27 -12.97 1.33
CA SER A 2 1.90 -12.50 1.16
C SER A 2 1.59 -11.34 2.11
N VAL A 3 0.75 -10.39 1.69
CA VAL A 3 0.29 -9.26 2.51
C VAL A 3 -0.25 -9.73 3.88
N PRO A 4 -1.03 -10.83 3.99
CA PRO A 4 -1.50 -11.34 5.28
C PRO A 4 -0.37 -11.67 6.27
N THR A 5 0.75 -12.23 5.80
CA THR A 5 1.89 -12.53 6.67
C THR A 5 2.52 -11.25 7.22
N ALA A 6 2.65 -10.21 6.40
CA ALA A 6 3.18 -8.91 6.84
C ALA A 6 2.24 -8.26 7.87
N VAL A 7 0.92 -8.30 7.63
CA VAL A 7 -0.09 -7.78 8.56
C VAL A 7 -0.06 -8.52 9.90
N ALA A 8 0.09 -9.86 9.87
CA ALA A 8 0.23 -10.66 11.09
C ALA A 8 1.52 -10.34 11.85
N HIS A 9 2.62 -10.10 11.12
CA HIS A 9 3.92 -9.75 11.71
C HIS A 9 3.89 -8.38 12.42
N PHE A 10 3.28 -7.37 11.81
CA PHE A 10 3.13 -6.03 12.41
C PHE A 10 1.85 -5.87 13.24
N SER A 11 1.37 -6.95 13.86
CA SER A 11 0.13 -6.95 14.62
C SER A 11 0.28 -6.36 16.03
N LYS A 12 -0.85 -5.99 16.65
CA LYS A 12 -0.87 -5.47 18.03
C LYS A 12 -0.40 -6.50 19.06
N SER A 13 -0.65 -7.80 18.82
CA SER A 13 -0.16 -8.86 19.70
C SER A 13 1.37 -8.97 19.66
N VAL A 14 1.97 -8.86 18.48
CA VAL A 14 3.44 -8.86 18.33
C VAL A 14 4.06 -7.63 18.99
N GLU A 15 3.48 -6.44 18.81
CA GLU A 15 3.91 -5.23 19.53
C GLU A 15 3.89 -5.46 21.05
N GLN A 16 2.79 -6.00 21.59
CA GLN A 16 2.66 -6.21 23.03
C GLN A 16 3.70 -7.20 23.54
N GLU A 17 3.98 -8.26 22.79
CA GLU A 17 5.00 -9.24 23.17
C GLU A 17 6.42 -8.64 23.14
N MET A 18 6.71 -7.80 22.15
CA MET A 18 7.96 -7.03 22.09
C MET A 18 8.11 -6.13 23.32
N VAL A 19 7.04 -5.42 23.72
CA VAL A 19 7.04 -4.60 24.94
C VAL A 19 7.29 -5.45 26.19
N ASN A 20 6.58 -6.57 26.33
CA ASN A 20 6.74 -7.48 27.48
C ASN A 20 8.17 -8.04 27.58
N SER A 21 8.83 -8.22 26.44
CA SER A 21 10.20 -8.71 26.34
C SER A 21 11.27 -7.59 26.42
N GLY A 22 10.87 -6.32 26.58
CA GLY A 22 11.77 -5.17 26.70
C GLY A 22 12.26 -4.55 25.38
N TYR A 23 11.76 -5.01 24.24
CA TYR A 23 12.11 -4.48 22.90
C TYR A 23 11.25 -3.27 22.53
N ILE A 24 11.46 -2.15 23.23
CA ILE A 24 10.59 -0.95 23.16
C ILE A 24 10.68 -0.25 21.78
N GLU A 25 11.88 -0.15 21.21
CA GLU A 25 12.07 0.53 19.91
C GLU A 25 11.46 -0.26 18.76
N GLU A 26 11.61 -1.58 18.78
CA GLU A 26 11.03 -2.50 17.81
C GLU A 26 9.50 -2.53 17.92
N ALA A 27 8.96 -2.55 19.14
CA ALA A 27 7.52 -2.41 19.37
C ALA A 27 6.99 -1.09 18.81
N SER A 28 7.72 0.01 19.02
CA SER A 28 7.37 1.33 18.50
C SER A 28 7.40 1.37 16.96
N LEU A 29 8.40 0.74 16.33
CA LEU A 29 8.44 0.59 14.88
C LEU A 29 7.26 -0.26 14.37
N CYS A 30 6.95 -1.37 15.05
CA CYS A 30 5.85 -2.25 14.70
C CYS A 30 4.51 -1.48 14.67
N LYS A 31 4.28 -0.66 15.70
CA LYS A 31 3.14 0.26 15.75
C LYS A 31 3.12 1.25 14.59
N ASP A 32 4.24 1.92 14.31
CA ASP A 32 4.31 2.93 13.25
C ASP A 32 4.00 2.33 11.87
N VAL A 33 4.52 1.13 11.59
CA VAL A 33 4.23 0.39 10.34
C VAL A 33 2.76 0.01 10.27
N ARG A 34 2.20 -0.53 11.35
CA ARG A 34 0.78 -0.93 11.41
C ARG A 34 -0.16 0.25 11.21
N ASP A 35 0.09 1.36 11.91
CA ASP A 35 -0.76 2.55 11.82
C ASP A 35 -0.65 3.17 10.41
N CYS A 36 0.55 3.20 9.82
CA CYS A 36 0.71 3.59 8.42
C CYS A 36 -0.07 2.65 7.47
N TRP A 37 -0.04 1.33 7.66
CA TRP A 37 -0.82 0.38 6.86
C TRP A 37 -2.33 0.60 7.01
N ARG A 38 -2.82 0.82 8.24
CA ARG A 38 -4.23 1.14 8.49
C ARG A 38 -4.65 2.42 7.77
N ALA A 39 -3.78 3.42 7.72
CA ALA A 39 -4.02 4.64 6.94
C ALA A 39 -4.17 4.36 5.44
N GLU A 40 -3.59 3.28 4.93
CA GLU A 40 -3.69 2.90 3.52
C GLU A 40 -4.84 1.97 3.21
N ASP A 41 -5.23 1.10 4.14
CA ASP A 41 -6.11 -0.04 3.84
C ASP A 41 -7.46 -0.02 4.56
N GLU A 42 -7.55 0.60 5.75
CA GLU A 42 -8.76 0.56 6.58
C GLU A 42 -9.91 1.35 5.92
N PRO A 43 -11.09 0.76 5.67
CA PRO A 43 -12.24 1.46 5.12
C PRO A 43 -12.83 2.47 6.12
N GLY A 44 -13.52 3.51 5.64
CA GLY A 44 -14.25 4.45 6.50
C GLY A 44 -13.41 5.39 7.37
N THR A 45 -12.07 5.27 7.36
CA THR A 45 -11.19 6.20 8.10
C THR A 45 -11.22 7.60 7.46
N PRO A 46 -11.48 8.68 8.21
CA PRO A 46 -11.44 10.06 7.70
C PRO A 46 -10.07 10.48 7.17
N ALA A 47 -10.05 11.38 6.19
CA ALA A 47 -8.82 11.83 5.53
C ALA A 47 -7.78 12.42 6.51
N ALA A 48 -8.24 13.26 7.46
CA ALA A 48 -7.39 13.86 8.49
C ALA A 48 -6.72 12.79 9.38
N ASP A 49 -7.49 11.79 9.81
CA ASP A 49 -6.98 10.70 10.64
C ASP A 49 -5.96 9.85 9.89
N ARG A 50 -6.17 9.60 8.59
CA ARG A 50 -5.17 8.93 7.76
C ARG A 50 -3.86 9.72 7.66
N VAL A 51 -3.91 11.05 7.59
CA VAL A 51 -2.68 11.86 7.65
C VAL A 51 -1.99 11.67 8.99
N HIS A 52 -2.73 11.76 10.09
CA HIS A 52 -2.18 11.56 11.44
C HIS A 52 -1.55 10.19 11.64
N LEU A 53 -2.16 9.13 11.13
CA LEU A 53 -1.64 7.75 11.20
C LEU A 53 -0.32 7.56 10.42
N ARG A 54 -0.07 8.33 9.36
CA ARG A 54 1.17 8.26 8.57
C ARG A 54 2.34 9.02 9.20
N MET A 55 2.07 10.04 10.01
CA MET A 55 3.12 10.95 10.52
C MET A 55 4.16 10.30 11.43
N PRO A 56 3.84 9.34 12.33
CA PRO A 56 4.83 8.68 13.18
C PRO A 56 5.95 8.01 12.37
N LEU A 57 5.58 7.19 11.38
CA LEU A 57 6.55 6.52 10.52
C LEU A 57 7.39 7.53 9.72
N ARG A 58 6.78 8.58 9.17
CA ARG A 58 7.49 9.68 8.50
C ARG A 58 8.53 10.32 9.40
N ARG A 59 8.17 10.68 10.64
CA ARG A 59 9.09 11.27 11.61
C ARG A 59 10.23 10.32 11.95
N ARG A 60 9.97 9.01 12.10
CA ARG A 60 11.00 8.01 12.34
C ARG A 60 11.99 7.95 11.16
N LEU A 61 11.51 7.87 9.92
CA LEU A 61 12.34 7.77 8.72
C LEU A 61 13.19 9.02 8.46
N LEU A 62 12.69 10.20 8.84
CA LEU A 62 13.42 11.47 8.75
C LEU A 62 14.26 11.76 10.00
N SER A 63 14.07 11.02 11.09
CA SER A 63 14.78 11.29 12.34
C SER A 63 16.28 11.20 12.11
N ARG A 64 17.02 12.25 12.52
CA ARG A 64 18.48 12.33 12.41
C ARG A 64 19.01 12.08 10.98
N LEU A 65 18.23 12.35 9.94
CA LEU A 65 18.70 12.36 8.55
C LEU A 65 19.58 13.59 8.33
N ASP A 66 20.77 13.41 7.77
CA ASP A 66 21.60 14.52 7.32
C ASP A 66 21.25 14.87 5.88
N VAL A 67 20.47 15.94 5.72
CA VAL A 67 20.03 16.45 4.41
C VAL A 67 21.22 16.97 3.59
N GLY A 68 22.34 17.34 4.23
CA GLY A 68 23.55 17.80 3.54
C GLY A 68 24.28 16.70 2.76
N THR A 69 23.93 15.43 3.01
CA THR A 69 24.51 14.26 2.34
C THR A 69 23.56 13.57 1.37
N PHE A 70 22.54 14.28 0.87
CA PHE A 70 21.55 13.70 -0.04
C PHE A 70 22.03 13.69 -1.51
N PRO A 71 21.87 12.57 -2.25
CA PRO A 71 21.30 11.29 -1.81
C PRO A 71 22.28 10.52 -0.91
N PRO A 72 21.77 9.83 0.14
CA PRO A 72 22.62 9.11 1.08
C PRO A 72 23.50 8.09 0.35
N PRO A 73 24.81 8.05 0.61
CA PRO A 73 25.71 7.14 -0.08
C PRO A 73 25.41 5.69 0.31
N GLY A 74 25.10 4.85 -0.68
CA GLY A 74 24.94 3.40 -0.51
C GLY A 74 23.52 2.88 -0.73
N MET A 75 23.35 1.57 -0.52
CA MET A 75 22.09 0.85 -0.75
C MET A 75 21.12 0.90 0.43
N TYR A 76 21.57 1.42 1.58
CA TYR A 76 20.80 1.42 2.81
C TYR A 76 20.86 2.79 3.49
N VAL A 77 19.70 3.25 3.92
CA VAL A 77 19.53 4.41 4.79
C VAL A 77 19.11 3.89 6.14
N ARG A 78 20.06 3.83 7.09
CA ARG A 78 19.78 3.42 8.49
C ARG A 78 19.15 2.03 8.61
N GLY A 79 19.67 1.08 7.85
CA GLY A 79 19.17 -0.30 7.83
C GLY A 79 17.95 -0.52 6.92
N TRP A 80 17.34 0.55 6.40
CA TRP A 80 16.30 0.44 5.38
C TRP A 80 16.93 0.42 3.99
N PRO A 81 16.53 -0.47 3.08
CA PRO A 81 16.89 -0.34 1.67
C PRO A 81 16.52 1.06 1.16
N SER A 82 17.45 1.75 0.50
CA SER A 82 17.27 3.15 0.08
C SER A 82 15.99 3.33 -0.74
N GLN A 83 15.73 2.44 -1.69
CA GLN A 83 14.51 2.44 -2.50
C GLN A 83 13.22 2.31 -1.66
N LEU A 84 13.23 1.46 -0.62
CA LEU A 84 12.07 1.29 0.25
C LEU A 84 11.85 2.54 1.10
N TRP A 85 12.92 3.08 1.66
CA TRP A 85 12.89 4.32 2.45
C TRP A 85 12.34 5.50 1.62
N GLU A 86 12.84 5.69 0.39
CA GLU A 86 12.37 6.72 -0.53
C GLU A 86 10.89 6.52 -0.89
N ALA A 87 10.49 5.30 -1.25
CA ALA A 87 9.13 5.00 -1.66
C ALA A 87 8.12 5.27 -0.54
N ILE A 88 8.44 4.88 0.71
CA ILE A 88 7.56 5.13 1.86
C ILE A 88 7.43 6.64 2.11
N LEU A 89 8.54 7.37 2.13
CA LEU A 89 8.51 8.82 2.35
C LEU A 89 7.76 9.56 1.25
N ALA A 90 8.06 9.26 -0.02
CA ALA A 90 7.39 9.87 -1.16
C ALA A 90 5.87 9.61 -1.15
N ASN A 91 5.45 8.39 -0.80
CA ASN A 91 4.03 8.06 -0.67
C ASN A 91 3.35 8.87 0.44
N ILE A 92 3.97 8.96 1.63
CA ILE A 92 3.40 9.72 2.76
C ILE A 92 3.33 11.22 2.41
N ASP A 93 4.40 11.78 1.86
CA ASP A 93 4.48 13.20 1.52
C ASP A 93 3.49 13.56 0.41
N ALA A 94 3.40 12.77 -0.66
CA ALA A 94 2.45 13.01 -1.73
C ALA A 94 1.00 13.03 -1.22
N LYS A 95 0.61 12.05 -0.39
CA LYS A 95 -0.77 11.99 0.16
C LYS A 95 -1.06 13.13 1.14
N THR A 96 -0.07 13.53 1.93
CA THR A 96 -0.20 14.66 2.86
C THR A 96 -0.33 15.99 2.11
N GLN A 97 0.43 16.16 1.03
CA GLN A 97 0.34 17.33 0.15
C GLN A 97 -1.00 17.38 -0.60
N LEU A 98 -1.44 16.24 -1.17
CA LEU A 98 -2.73 16.14 -1.86
C LEU A 98 -3.91 16.48 -0.93
N TYR A 99 -3.87 15.98 0.31
CA TYR A 99 -4.83 16.37 1.35
C TYR A 99 -4.85 17.89 1.61
N SER A 100 -3.67 18.52 1.57
CA SER A 100 -3.54 19.97 1.79
C SER A 100 -3.96 20.82 0.60
N PHE A 101 -3.81 20.30 -0.63
CA PHE A 101 -4.20 20.99 -1.86
C PHE A 101 -5.68 20.86 -2.20
N GLU A 102 -6.34 19.80 -1.74
CA GLU A 102 -7.77 19.63 -1.94
C GLU A 102 -8.55 20.62 -1.05
N ARG A 103 -9.36 21.48 -1.67
CA ARG A 103 -10.03 22.62 -1.00
C ARG A 103 -10.92 22.20 0.16
N GLN A 104 -11.52 21.01 0.09
CA GLN A 104 -12.41 20.48 1.12
C GLN A 104 -11.69 19.58 2.14
N LYS A 105 -10.37 19.38 2.00
CA LYS A 105 -9.58 18.45 2.82
C LYS A 105 -10.23 17.06 2.92
N SER A 106 -10.81 16.63 1.83
CA SER A 106 -11.61 15.41 1.66
C SER A 106 -10.87 14.33 0.89
N TYR A 107 -9.67 14.63 0.36
CA TYR A 107 -8.85 13.65 -0.34
C TYR A 107 -8.55 12.46 0.58
N ASN A 108 -9.31 11.39 0.37
CA ASN A 108 -9.40 10.22 1.23
C ASN A 108 -9.25 8.93 0.43
N THR A 109 -8.40 8.95 -0.59
CA THR A 109 -8.12 7.73 -1.33
C THR A 109 -7.38 6.76 -0.40
N ARG A 110 -8.05 5.64 -0.12
CA ARG A 110 -7.36 4.35 0.10
C ARG A 110 -6.33 4.23 -1.01
N ALA A 111 -5.14 3.69 -0.74
CA ALA A 111 -4.16 3.51 -1.80
C ALA A 111 -4.87 2.93 -3.03
N PHE A 112 -4.61 3.48 -4.22
CA PHE A 112 -4.77 2.74 -5.47
C PHE A 112 -3.77 1.58 -5.33
N SER A 113 -4.13 0.60 -4.50
CA SER A 113 -3.28 -0.53 -4.25
C SER A 113 -3.25 -1.29 -5.55
N SER A 114 -2.14 -1.99 -5.78
CA SER A 114 -2.07 -2.96 -6.85
C SER A 114 -3.25 -3.93 -6.78
N LEU A 115 -3.94 -4.11 -5.65
CA LEU A 115 -5.12 -4.98 -5.50
C LEU A 115 -6.17 -4.82 -6.60
N VAL A 116 -6.49 -3.61 -7.07
CA VAL A 116 -7.47 -3.45 -8.17
C VAL A 116 -6.89 -4.01 -9.47
N GLY A 117 -5.62 -3.72 -9.75
CA GLY A 117 -4.90 -4.30 -10.89
C GLY A 117 -4.69 -5.81 -10.76
N GLU A 118 -4.31 -6.28 -9.58
CA GLU A 118 -4.13 -7.69 -9.24
C GLU A 118 -5.44 -8.45 -9.35
N THR A 119 -6.54 -7.90 -8.84
CA THR A 119 -7.89 -8.45 -9.00
C THR A 119 -8.25 -8.50 -10.47
N PHE A 120 -8.02 -7.42 -11.23
CA PHE A 120 -8.27 -7.39 -12.67
C PHE A 120 -7.47 -8.48 -13.41
N PHE A 121 -6.17 -8.61 -13.14
CA PHE A 121 -5.34 -9.66 -13.76
C PHE A 121 -5.75 -11.06 -13.29
N LEU A 122 -6.17 -11.23 -12.04
CA LEU A 122 -6.64 -12.51 -11.51
C LEU A 122 -7.97 -12.89 -12.15
N GLU A 123 -8.89 -11.96 -12.33
CA GLU A 123 -10.12 -12.17 -13.09
C GLU A 123 -9.83 -12.55 -14.55
N LEU A 124 -8.84 -11.91 -15.19
CA LEU A 124 -8.40 -12.31 -16.53
C LEU A 124 -7.90 -13.77 -16.58
N THR A 125 -7.25 -14.27 -15.54
CA THR A 125 -6.85 -15.69 -15.48
C THR A 125 -8.05 -16.64 -15.33
N LEU A 126 -9.16 -16.20 -14.72
CA LEU A 126 -10.39 -17.01 -14.65
C LEU A 126 -11.03 -17.22 -16.02
N TYR A 127 -10.77 -16.31 -16.97
CA TYR A 127 -11.23 -16.42 -18.35
C TYR A 127 -10.31 -17.30 -19.22
N ASP A 128 -9.19 -17.79 -18.69
CA ASP A 128 -8.29 -18.69 -19.40
C ASP A 128 -8.85 -20.11 -19.45
N ARG A 129 -9.59 -20.39 -20.52
CA ARG A 129 -10.14 -21.71 -20.81
C ARG A 129 -9.07 -22.80 -21.01
N ARG A 130 -7.80 -22.41 -21.18
CA ARG A 130 -6.68 -23.35 -21.34
C ARG A 130 -6.14 -23.86 -20.01
N GLY A 131 -6.45 -23.18 -18.89
CA GLY A 131 -5.99 -23.55 -17.56
C GLY A 131 -4.49 -23.33 -17.32
N HIS A 132 -3.82 -22.51 -18.13
CA HIS A 132 -2.41 -22.18 -17.97
C HIS A 132 -2.18 -21.09 -16.91
N GLY A 133 -3.24 -20.35 -16.54
CA GLY A 133 -3.21 -19.34 -15.49
C GLY A 133 -2.37 -18.11 -15.86
N THR A 134 -1.95 -17.99 -17.11
CA THR A 134 -1.15 -16.88 -17.64
C THR A 134 -1.61 -16.51 -19.04
N VAL A 135 -1.78 -15.20 -19.28
CA VAL A 135 -2.21 -14.66 -20.58
C VAL A 135 -1.00 -14.05 -21.27
N SER A 136 -0.71 -14.48 -22.50
CA SER A 136 0.38 -13.88 -23.28
C SER A 136 -0.01 -12.48 -23.78
N ALA A 137 1.00 -11.63 -24.03
CA ALA A 137 0.74 -10.26 -24.50
C ALA A 137 -0.06 -10.21 -25.82
N SER A 138 0.13 -11.19 -26.71
CA SER A 138 -0.62 -11.31 -27.97
C SER A 138 -2.10 -11.70 -27.76
N GLU A 139 -2.41 -12.39 -26.67
CA GLU A 139 -3.76 -12.88 -26.38
C GLU A 139 -4.54 -11.93 -25.48
N PHE A 140 -3.82 -11.04 -24.79
CA PHE A 140 -4.38 -10.11 -23.82
C PHE A 140 -5.54 -9.27 -24.37
N GLN A 141 -5.43 -8.80 -25.62
CA GLN A 141 -6.51 -8.05 -26.28
C GLN A 141 -7.80 -8.88 -26.43
N SER A 142 -7.69 -10.14 -26.84
CA SER A 142 -8.85 -11.01 -27.02
C SER A 142 -9.53 -11.32 -25.69
N PHE A 143 -8.74 -11.54 -24.63
CA PHE A 143 -9.23 -11.81 -23.29
C PHE A 143 -9.97 -10.61 -22.69
N ILE A 144 -9.42 -9.40 -22.84
CA ILE A 144 -10.10 -8.16 -22.43
C ILE A 144 -11.40 -7.99 -23.20
N GLY A 145 -11.41 -8.22 -24.52
CA GLY A 145 -12.63 -8.14 -25.33
C GLY A 145 -13.74 -9.04 -24.79
N THR A 146 -13.43 -10.30 -24.50
CA THR A 146 -14.39 -11.24 -23.90
C THR A 146 -14.87 -10.80 -22.51
N ALA A 147 -13.97 -10.30 -21.66
CA ALA A 147 -14.35 -9.80 -20.34
C ALA A 147 -15.29 -8.59 -20.42
N ILE A 148 -15.03 -7.65 -21.35
CA ILE A 148 -15.89 -6.48 -21.59
C ILE A 148 -17.28 -6.91 -22.09
N GLU A 149 -17.35 -7.83 -23.05
CA GLU A 149 -18.63 -8.35 -23.57
C GLU A 149 -19.47 -9.02 -22.47
N GLN A 150 -18.84 -9.81 -21.59
CA GLN A 150 -19.53 -10.43 -20.47
C GLN A 150 -20.03 -9.42 -19.44
N LEU A 151 -19.22 -8.40 -19.13
CA LEU A 151 -19.66 -7.31 -18.25
C LEU A 151 -20.84 -6.57 -18.87
N HIS A 152 -20.79 -6.28 -20.17
CA HIS A 152 -21.89 -5.65 -20.89
C HIS A 152 -23.18 -6.48 -20.77
N MET A 153 -23.12 -7.79 -21.04
CA MET A 153 -24.26 -8.69 -20.90
C MET A 153 -24.82 -8.76 -19.46
N ARG A 154 -23.97 -8.57 -18.45
CA ARG A 154 -24.35 -8.66 -17.02
C ARG A 154 -24.95 -7.38 -16.46
N PHE A 155 -24.60 -6.22 -17.04
CA PHE A 155 -25.09 -4.90 -16.64
C PHE A 155 -26.18 -4.34 -17.55
N ASP A 156 -26.47 -5.03 -18.66
CA ASP A 156 -27.60 -4.70 -19.52
C ASP A 156 -28.91 -4.95 -18.76
N LYS A 157 -29.62 -3.86 -18.44
CA LYS A 157 -30.84 -3.89 -17.61
C LYS A 157 -32.10 -4.22 -18.42
N GLU A 158 -32.00 -4.32 -19.74
CA GLU A 158 -33.14 -4.50 -20.65
C GLU A 158 -33.34 -5.98 -21.07
N ARG A 159 -32.69 -6.93 -20.39
CA ARG A 159 -32.95 -8.37 -20.50
C ARG A 159 -33.55 -8.97 -19.25
#